data_AF-A0A6G7YQF6-F1
#
_entry.id   AF-A0A6G7YQF6-F1
#
_cell.length_a   1.000
_cell.length_b   1.000
_cell.length_c   1.000
_cell.angle_alpha   90.00
_cell.angle_beta   90.00
_cell.angle_gamma   90.00
#
_symmetry.space_group_name_H-M   'P 1'
#
loop_
_entity.id
_entity.type
_entity.pdbx_description
1 polymer ?
#
loop_
_entity_poly.entity_id
_entity_poly.type
_entity_poly.pdbx_seq_one_letter_code
_entity_poly.pdbx_strand_id
1 'polypeptide(L)'
;MLSSKDPRFGGFSGLALDRGRLLALTDQGSVAWLPWPDSADKRMLIRQLPDGPYSREYTWYRDTEALSRDPQGRGWWVSFEKANELWLYDLALRRALKRVRLGLYRWPTNLGIEGLVARPGPELLMFPEAEPRMFAMRRGRGVAQGLAGGQLKVSEAAMLPGGKVIALERDLSLGFSNRLVWLQESPHGWRVVRRLQLPAGLLDNLEGMTVQPLPNGSNRLWMISDDNFQRPLRTLLIAVDLPPERQGA
;
A
#
# COMPACT_ATOMS: atom_id res chain seq x y z
N MET A 1 8.52 0.86 17.87
CA MET A 1 8.34 2.25 17.40
C MET A 1 9.59 2.67 16.66
N LEU A 2 9.43 3.29 15.49
CA LEU A 2 10.51 3.87 14.70
C LEU A 2 10.62 5.36 14.98
N SER A 3 11.80 5.95 14.78
CA SER A 3 11.99 7.41 14.88
C SER A 3 13.21 7.85 14.06
N SER A 4 13.18 9.10 13.60
CA SER A 4 14.29 9.75 12.91
C SER A 4 14.23 11.25 13.15
N LYS A 5 15.36 11.95 12.97
CA LYS A 5 15.42 13.42 12.95
C LYS A 5 15.31 14.00 11.54
N ASP A 6 15.29 13.15 10.51
CA ASP A 6 15.11 13.60 9.13
C ASP A 6 13.68 14.13 8.96
N PRO A 7 13.48 15.37 8.46
CA PRO A 7 12.14 15.97 8.36
C PRO A 7 11.21 15.25 7.38
N ARG A 8 11.73 14.37 6.53
CA ARG A 8 10.94 13.55 5.59
C ARG A 8 10.45 12.24 6.23
N PHE A 9 10.86 11.94 7.46
CA PHE A 9 10.44 10.73 8.16
C PHE A 9 9.10 10.95 8.85
N GLY A 10 8.17 10.02 8.64
CA GLY A 10 6.76 10.13 9.05
C GLY A 10 5.86 10.02 7.83
N GLY A 11 4.55 10.14 8.01
CA GLY A 11 3.63 10.18 6.86
C GLY A 11 3.51 8.86 6.10
N PHE A 12 3.78 7.70 6.72
CA PHE A 12 3.98 6.46 5.95
C PHE A 12 2.68 5.85 5.45
N SER A 13 2.47 5.90 4.14
CA SER A 13 1.25 5.49 3.41
C SER A 13 1.43 4.25 2.53
N GLY A 14 2.57 3.55 2.61
CA GLY A 14 2.73 2.33 1.82
C GLY A 14 3.96 1.53 2.21
N LEU A 15 3.93 0.22 1.96
CA LEU A 15 5.05 -0.68 2.30
C LEU A 15 5.27 -1.77 1.26
N ALA A 16 6.53 -2.04 0.94
CA ALA A 16 6.93 -3.14 0.06
C ALA A 16 8.23 -3.82 0.50
N LEU A 17 8.48 -5.01 -0.05
CA LEU A 17 9.78 -5.68 0.07
C LEU A 17 10.65 -5.35 -1.13
N ASP A 18 11.85 -4.81 -0.87
CA ASP A 18 12.87 -4.57 -1.88
C ASP A 18 14.20 -5.20 -1.44
N ARG A 19 14.64 -6.25 -2.14
CA ARG A 19 15.95 -6.90 -1.95
C ARG A 19 16.26 -7.22 -0.47
N GLY A 20 15.27 -7.75 0.26
CA GLY A 20 15.42 -8.12 1.68
C GLY A 20 15.35 -6.95 2.66
N ARG A 21 14.88 -5.78 2.21
CA ARG A 21 14.58 -4.61 3.05
C ARG A 21 13.12 -4.23 2.92
N LEU A 22 12.62 -3.50 3.91
CA LEU A 22 11.34 -2.83 3.84
C LEU A 22 11.54 -1.47 3.15
N LEU A 23 10.80 -1.26 2.07
CA LEU A 23 10.69 0.00 1.35
C LEU A 23 9.35 0.64 1.74
N ALA A 24 9.41 1.73 2.49
CA ALA A 24 8.25 2.50 2.88
C ALA A 24 8.08 3.73 1.97
N LEU A 25 6.83 4.07 1.65
CA LEU A 25 6.43 5.27 0.94
C LEU A 25 5.80 6.24 1.94
N THR A 26 6.04 7.54 1.75
CA THR A 26 5.41 8.60 2.56
C THR A 26 4.39 9.36 1.72
N ASP A 27 3.31 9.83 2.30
CA ASP A 27 2.32 10.78 1.75
C ASP A 27 2.98 11.98 1.05
N GLN A 28 4.12 12.47 1.54
CA GLN A 28 4.87 13.59 0.93
C GLN A 28 5.70 13.22 -0.32
N GLY A 29 5.56 12.00 -0.84
CA GLY A 29 6.25 11.53 -2.04
C GLY A 29 7.76 11.29 -1.82
N SER A 30 8.12 10.77 -0.65
CA SER A 30 9.45 10.24 -0.34
C SER A 30 9.39 8.72 -0.15
N VAL A 31 10.54 8.07 -0.31
CA VAL A 31 10.73 6.65 -0.06
C VAL A 31 11.84 6.42 0.94
N ALA A 32 11.63 5.47 1.84
CA ALA A 32 12.57 5.11 2.88
C ALA A 32 12.86 3.61 2.85
N TRP A 33 14.14 3.24 2.71
CA TRP A 33 14.59 1.87 2.98
C TRP A 33 14.89 1.76 4.46
N LEU A 34 13.97 1.10 5.18
CA LEU A 34 14.07 0.89 6.61
C LEU A 34 15.16 -0.16 6.90
N PRO A 35 15.93 0.00 8.00
CA PRO A 35 16.81 -1.07 8.45
C PRO A 35 15.96 -2.29 8.83
N TRP A 36 16.50 -3.48 8.56
CA TRP A 36 15.86 -4.70 9.04
C TRP A 36 15.78 -4.67 10.57
N PRO A 37 14.68 -5.11 11.22
CA PRO A 37 14.53 -4.98 12.67
C PRO A 37 15.70 -5.55 13.48
N ASP A 38 16.27 -6.68 13.05
CA ASP A 38 17.38 -7.35 13.73
C ASP A 38 18.77 -6.92 13.23
N SER A 39 18.85 -5.98 12.28
CA SER A 39 20.13 -5.49 11.75
C SER A 39 20.89 -4.69 12.81
N ALA A 40 22.20 -4.92 12.93
CA ALA A 40 23.08 -4.06 13.73
C ALA A 40 23.20 -2.65 13.12
N ASP A 41 23.15 -2.55 11.78
CA ASP A 41 23.09 -1.27 11.08
C ASP A 41 21.65 -0.75 11.10
N LYS A 42 21.41 0.32 11.86
CA LYS A 42 20.12 1.01 11.99
C LYS A 42 19.97 2.18 11.03
N ARG A 43 20.89 2.37 10.07
CA ARG A 43 20.79 3.46 9.10
C ARG A 43 19.61 3.22 8.16
N MET A 44 18.78 4.25 8.05
CA MET A 44 17.74 4.36 7.04
C MET A 44 18.27 5.18 5.87
N LEU A 45 17.94 4.78 4.65
CA LEU A 45 18.11 5.63 3.47
C LEU A 45 16.76 6.21 3.11
N ILE A 46 16.62 7.53 3.14
CA ILE A 46 15.40 8.23 2.74
C ILE A 46 15.69 9.19 1.59
N ARG A 47 14.79 9.21 0.61
CA ARG A 47 14.96 10.02 -0.60
C ARG A 47 13.60 10.45 -1.15
N GLN A 48 13.55 11.67 -1.66
CA GLN A 48 12.38 12.14 -2.40
C GLN A 48 12.27 11.46 -3.76
N LEU A 49 11.05 11.12 -4.18
CA LEU A 49 10.82 10.64 -5.54
C LEU A 49 11.16 11.76 -6.55
N PRO A 50 11.85 11.45 -7.65
CA PRO A 50 12.06 12.40 -8.73
C PRO A 50 10.74 12.62 -9.46
N ASP A 51 10.58 13.75 -10.17
CA ASP A 51 9.38 14.03 -10.96
C ASP A 51 8.07 13.85 -10.14
N GLY A 52 6.97 13.50 -10.81
CA GLY A 52 5.62 13.38 -10.25
C GLY A 52 4.63 14.36 -10.90
N PRO A 53 3.34 14.30 -10.53
CA PRO A 53 2.36 15.30 -10.93
C PRO A 53 2.69 16.61 -10.23
N TYR A 54 3.65 17.37 -10.78
CA TYR A 54 4.18 18.57 -10.17
C TYR A 54 4.18 19.74 -11.17
N SER A 55 3.89 20.93 -10.65
CA SER A 55 4.44 22.21 -11.13
C SER A 55 5.08 22.93 -9.93
N ARG A 56 6.04 23.84 -10.19
CA ARG A 56 6.87 24.50 -9.16
C ARG A 56 6.14 25.22 -8.02
N GLU A 57 4.84 25.42 -8.18
CA GLU A 57 3.99 26.24 -7.32
C GLU A 57 3.02 25.41 -6.45
N TYR A 58 2.92 24.10 -6.67
CA TYR A 58 1.88 23.26 -6.04
C TYR A 58 2.42 21.91 -5.56
N THR A 59 3.05 21.90 -4.38
CA THR A 59 3.59 20.69 -3.73
C THR A 59 2.50 19.71 -3.27
N TRP A 60 1.25 20.15 -3.18
CA TRP A 60 0.12 19.35 -2.69
C TRP A 60 -0.24 18.15 -3.57
N TYR A 61 0.15 18.13 -4.85
CA TYR A 61 -0.11 16.99 -5.73
C TYR A 61 0.83 15.80 -5.50
N ARG A 62 1.82 15.92 -4.60
CA ARG A 62 2.77 14.85 -4.29
C ARG A 62 2.23 13.80 -3.32
N ASP A 63 0.95 13.89 -2.95
CA ASP A 63 0.24 12.93 -2.10
C ASP A 63 0.30 11.53 -2.70
N THR A 64 1.18 10.69 -2.17
CA THR A 64 1.34 9.31 -2.64
C THR A 64 0.81 8.33 -1.61
N GLU A 65 0.00 7.35 -2.04
CA GLU A 65 -0.78 6.51 -1.11
C GLU A 65 -0.58 5.01 -1.29
N ALA A 66 0.15 4.58 -2.32
CA ALA A 66 0.40 3.17 -2.53
C ALA A 66 1.64 2.96 -3.39
N LEU A 67 2.39 1.89 -3.11
CA LEU A 67 3.43 1.39 -4.01
C LEU A 67 3.27 -0.08 -4.29
N SER A 68 3.63 -0.48 -5.51
CA SER A 68 3.70 -1.89 -5.86
C SER A 68 4.79 -2.15 -6.88
N ARG A 69 5.35 -3.35 -6.84
CA ARG A 69 6.32 -3.77 -7.84
C ARG A 69 5.64 -3.85 -9.20
N ASP A 70 6.27 -3.37 -10.27
CA ASP A 70 5.72 -3.58 -11.60
C ASP A 70 5.71 -5.08 -11.95
N PRO A 71 4.57 -5.68 -12.36
CA PRO A 71 4.51 -7.10 -12.69
C PRO A 71 5.43 -7.53 -13.83
N GLN A 72 5.85 -6.59 -14.69
CA GLN A 72 6.81 -6.81 -15.77
C GLN A 72 8.27 -6.57 -15.33
N GLY A 73 8.51 -6.31 -14.04
CA GLY A 73 9.84 -6.18 -13.46
C GLY A 73 10.56 -4.88 -13.80
N ARG A 74 9.89 -3.89 -14.43
CA ARG A 74 10.55 -2.66 -14.90
C ARG A 74 10.89 -1.70 -13.77
N GLY A 75 10.21 -1.80 -12.63
CA GLY A 75 10.18 -0.70 -11.69
C GLY A 75 9.16 -0.82 -10.57
N TRP A 76 8.77 0.33 -10.04
CA TRP A 76 7.80 0.50 -8.97
C TRP A 76 6.67 1.42 -9.44
N TRP A 77 5.44 0.93 -9.37
CA TRP A 77 4.26 1.77 -9.49
C TRP A 77 4.03 2.51 -8.17
N VAL A 78 3.66 3.79 -8.29
CA VAL A 78 3.28 4.65 -7.18
C VAL A 78 1.98 5.37 -7.55
N SER A 79 0.99 5.36 -6.66
CA SER A 79 -0.22 6.17 -6.83
C SER A 79 0.02 7.59 -6.33
N PHE A 80 -0.63 8.55 -7.00
CA PHE A 80 -0.72 9.93 -6.58
C PHE A 80 -2.20 10.29 -6.47
N GLU A 81 -2.69 10.41 -5.24
CA GLU A 81 -4.11 10.40 -4.92
C GLU A 81 -4.81 11.65 -5.43
N LYS A 82 -4.29 12.82 -5.03
CA LYS A 82 -4.79 14.14 -5.46
C LYS A 82 -4.82 14.33 -6.97
N ALA A 83 -3.86 13.74 -7.66
CA ALA A 83 -3.75 13.84 -9.12
C ALA A 83 -4.58 12.76 -9.84
N ASN A 84 -5.01 11.70 -9.14
CA ASN A 84 -5.56 10.48 -9.72
C ASN A 84 -4.63 9.91 -10.81
N GLU A 85 -3.36 9.72 -10.48
CA GLU A 85 -2.35 9.23 -11.42
C GLU A 85 -1.55 8.05 -10.86
N LEU A 86 -1.08 7.20 -11.75
CA LEU A 86 -0.04 6.23 -11.46
C LEU A 86 1.25 6.59 -12.18
N TRP A 87 2.35 6.49 -11.47
CA TRP A 87 3.68 6.71 -12.02
C TRP A 87 4.51 5.44 -11.84
N LEU A 88 5.13 4.98 -12.92
CA LEU A 88 6.11 3.91 -12.89
C LEU A 88 7.49 4.55 -12.78
N TYR A 89 8.18 4.31 -11.68
CA TYR A 89 9.58 4.64 -11.51
C TYR A 89 10.47 3.45 -11.81
N ASP A 90 11.73 3.69 -12.15
CA ASP A 90 12.71 2.62 -12.27
C ASP A 90 12.96 1.87 -10.95
N LEU A 91 13.71 0.78 -11.03
CA LEU A 91 14.03 -0.07 -9.88
C LEU A 91 14.71 0.68 -8.72
N ALA A 92 15.51 1.70 -9.04
CA ALA A 92 16.23 2.50 -8.07
C ALA A 92 15.39 3.68 -7.55
N LEU A 93 14.16 3.85 -8.06
CA LEU A 93 13.26 4.97 -7.84
C LEU A 93 13.87 6.33 -8.25
N ARG A 94 14.81 6.34 -9.20
CA ARG A 94 15.61 7.51 -9.61
C ARG A 94 15.12 8.22 -10.85
N ARG A 95 14.19 7.62 -11.59
CA ARG A 95 13.60 8.22 -12.79
C ARG A 95 12.18 7.72 -13.02
N ALA A 96 11.28 8.62 -13.41
CA ALA A 96 9.97 8.25 -13.92
C ALA A 96 10.09 7.63 -15.33
N LEU A 97 9.47 6.47 -15.53
CA LEU A 97 9.44 5.72 -16.79
C LEU A 97 8.10 5.85 -17.51
N LYS A 98 7.00 5.96 -16.77
CA LYS A 98 5.66 6.06 -17.35
C LYS A 98 4.71 6.79 -16.40
N ARG A 99 3.78 7.54 -16.99
CA ARG A 99 2.65 8.17 -16.30
C ARG A 99 1.34 7.60 -16.88
N VAL A 100 0.38 7.33 -16.01
CA VAL A 100 -0.98 6.92 -16.37
C VAL A 100 -1.94 7.83 -15.62
N ARG A 101 -2.78 8.56 -16.36
CA ARG A 101 -3.88 9.34 -15.77
C ARG A 101 -5.10 8.46 -15.61
N LEU A 102 -5.64 8.40 -14.40
CA LEU A 102 -6.85 7.63 -14.09
C LEU A 102 -8.13 8.46 -14.22
N GLY A 103 -8.03 9.73 -14.65
CA GLY A 103 -9.09 10.76 -14.68
C GLY A 103 -10.39 10.47 -15.46
N LEU A 104 -10.62 9.24 -15.89
CA LEU A 104 -11.95 8.73 -16.26
C LEU A 104 -12.78 8.31 -15.03
N TYR A 105 -12.11 8.01 -13.91
CA TYR A 105 -12.75 7.70 -12.63
C TYR A 105 -12.80 8.98 -11.79
N ARG A 106 -14.00 9.49 -11.55
CA ARG A 106 -14.24 10.67 -10.70
C ARG A 106 -14.31 10.25 -9.23
N TRP A 107 -13.19 9.84 -8.66
CA TRP A 107 -13.12 9.71 -7.21
C TRP A 107 -13.16 11.10 -6.58
N PRO A 108 -13.89 11.29 -5.47
CA PRO A 108 -13.76 12.52 -4.69
C PRO A 108 -12.32 12.77 -4.29
N THR A 109 -11.98 14.03 -4.05
CA THR A 109 -10.69 14.40 -3.43
C THR A 109 -10.57 13.64 -2.10
N ASN A 110 -9.43 13.00 -1.85
CA ASN A 110 -9.15 12.17 -0.66
C ASN A 110 -9.86 10.81 -0.64
N LEU A 111 -10.20 10.24 -1.80
CA LEU A 111 -10.69 8.86 -1.92
C LEU A 111 -10.07 8.17 -3.16
N GLY A 112 -8.81 8.48 -3.45
CA GLY A 112 -8.09 7.94 -4.60
C GLY A 112 -7.59 6.52 -4.38
N ILE A 113 -6.53 6.11 -5.09
CA ILE A 113 -5.97 4.76 -4.99
C ILE A 113 -5.06 4.63 -3.77
N GLU A 114 -5.58 3.96 -2.73
CA GLU A 114 -4.93 3.64 -1.45
C GLU A 114 -4.24 2.26 -1.42
N GLY A 115 -4.57 1.39 -2.37
CA GLY A 115 -3.97 0.05 -2.43
C GLY A 115 -3.56 -0.34 -3.84
N LEU A 116 -2.34 -0.89 -3.98
CA LEU A 116 -1.81 -1.37 -5.25
C LEU A 116 -1.24 -2.78 -5.15
N VAL A 117 -1.85 -3.72 -5.87
CA VAL A 117 -1.41 -5.13 -5.86
C VAL A 117 -1.01 -5.60 -7.25
N ALA A 118 0.27 -5.88 -7.41
CA ALA A 118 0.80 -6.56 -8.58
C ALA A 118 0.38 -8.04 -8.58
N ARG A 119 -0.17 -8.52 -9.70
CA ARG A 119 -0.55 -9.93 -9.88
C ARG A 119 0.38 -10.65 -10.85
N PRO A 120 0.38 -12.00 -10.87
CA PRO A 120 0.97 -12.76 -11.97
C PRO A 120 0.35 -12.33 -13.31
N GLY A 121 1.19 -12.11 -14.32
CA GLY A 121 0.82 -11.48 -15.59
C GLY A 121 0.89 -9.94 -15.54
N PRO A 122 0.64 -9.23 -16.64
CA PRO A 122 0.79 -7.77 -16.71
C PRO A 122 -0.46 -7.04 -16.17
N GLU A 123 -0.91 -7.39 -14.96
CA GLU A 123 -2.07 -6.77 -14.30
C GLU A 123 -1.67 -6.14 -12.96
N LEU A 124 -2.17 -4.92 -12.72
CA LEU A 124 -2.12 -4.24 -11.43
C LEU A 124 -3.54 -4.06 -10.92
N LEU A 125 -3.84 -4.57 -9.73
CA LEU A 125 -5.08 -4.27 -9.04
C LEU A 125 -4.94 -2.96 -8.28
N MET A 126 -5.98 -2.14 -8.34
CA MET A 126 -6.04 -0.83 -7.71
C MET A 126 -7.28 -0.78 -6.83
N PHE A 127 -7.09 -0.35 -5.58
CA PHE A 127 -8.13 -0.28 -4.56
C PHE A 127 -8.32 1.18 -4.18
N PRO A 128 -9.41 1.82 -4.63
CA PRO A 128 -9.74 3.15 -4.16
C PRO A 128 -10.31 3.13 -2.74
N GLU A 129 -10.12 4.20 -1.98
CA GLU A 129 -10.74 4.31 -0.67
C GLU A 129 -12.27 4.35 -0.81
N ALA A 130 -12.97 3.64 0.08
CA ALA A 130 -14.41 3.68 0.21
C ALA A 130 -15.15 3.49 -1.13
N GLU A 131 -14.71 2.55 -1.96
CA GLU A 131 -15.34 2.25 -3.25
C GLU A 131 -15.83 0.78 -3.26
N PRO A 132 -17.10 0.50 -3.66
CA PRO A 132 -17.62 -0.87 -3.80
C PRO A 132 -17.06 -1.62 -5.03
N ARG A 133 -15.99 -1.10 -5.62
CA ARG A 133 -15.31 -1.63 -6.80
C ARG A 133 -13.81 -1.54 -6.60
N MET A 134 -13.10 -2.46 -7.21
CA MET A 134 -11.68 -2.35 -7.44
C MET A 134 -11.41 -2.30 -8.95
N PHE A 135 -10.19 -1.97 -9.35
CA PHE A 135 -9.87 -1.77 -10.75
C PHE A 135 -8.67 -2.60 -11.15
N ALA A 136 -8.83 -3.39 -12.20
CA ALA A 136 -7.75 -4.11 -12.82
C ALA A 136 -7.15 -3.28 -13.96
N MET A 137 -5.92 -2.79 -13.79
CA MET A 137 -5.20 -2.12 -14.85
C MET A 137 -4.42 -3.13 -15.71
N ARG A 138 -4.74 -3.17 -17.00
CA ARG A 138 -4.01 -3.94 -18.02
C ARG A 138 -3.66 -3.03 -19.19
N ARG A 139 -2.38 -3.02 -19.60
CA ARG A 139 -1.88 -2.21 -20.73
C ARG A 139 -2.25 -0.71 -20.63
N GLY A 140 -2.36 -0.17 -19.43
CA GLY A 140 -2.71 1.24 -19.18
C GLY A 140 -4.20 1.57 -19.25
N ARG A 141 -5.08 0.56 -19.30
CA ARG A 141 -6.53 0.72 -19.16
C ARG A 141 -7.01 0.02 -17.90
N GLY A 142 -7.78 0.74 -17.08
CA GLY A 142 -8.48 0.18 -15.93
C GLY A 142 -9.79 -0.48 -16.36
N VAL A 143 -10.11 -1.61 -15.75
CA VAL A 143 -11.43 -2.26 -15.85
C VAL A 143 -11.98 -2.38 -14.44
N ALA A 144 -13.16 -1.82 -14.20
CA ALA A 144 -13.83 -1.94 -12.92
C ALA A 144 -14.26 -3.38 -12.67
N GLN A 145 -14.08 -3.85 -11.44
CA GLN A 145 -14.51 -5.16 -10.96
C GLN A 145 -15.31 -4.95 -9.68
N GLY A 146 -16.49 -5.59 -9.61
CA GLY A 146 -17.35 -5.50 -8.43
C GLY A 146 -16.66 -6.11 -7.21
N LEU A 147 -16.90 -5.50 -6.04
CA LEU A 147 -16.45 -6.02 -4.75
C LEU A 147 -17.67 -6.36 -3.89
N ALA A 148 -18.01 -7.65 -3.86
CA ALA A 148 -19.10 -8.15 -3.04
C ALA A 148 -18.69 -8.22 -1.56
N GLY A 149 -19.59 -7.81 -0.67
CA GLY A 149 -19.36 -7.85 0.78
C GLY A 149 -19.04 -6.51 1.42
N GLY A 150 -19.24 -5.39 0.71
CA GLY A 150 -19.30 -4.03 1.25
C GLY A 150 -18.29 -3.05 0.63
N GLN A 151 -18.56 -1.76 0.85
CA GLN A 151 -17.63 -0.66 0.56
C GLN A 151 -16.48 -0.72 1.58
N LEU A 152 -15.27 -1.04 1.12
CA LEU A 152 -14.10 -1.14 2.00
C LEU A 152 -13.41 0.22 2.10
N LYS A 153 -13.11 0.66 3.32
CA LYS A 153 -12.19 1.78 3.57
C LYS A 153 -10.74 1.27 3.52
N VAL A 154 -10.30 0.88 2.33
CA VAL A 154 -8.96 0.31 2.13
C VAL A 154 -7.92 1.38 2.40
N SER A 155 -6.92 1.08 3.23
CA SER A 155 -5.73 1.90 3.40
C SER A 155 -4.47 1.25 2.83
N GLU A 156 -4.49 -0.06 2.51
CA GLU A 156 -3.44 -0.75 1.75
C GLU A 156 -3.95 -2.13 1.29
N ALA A 157 -3.31 -2.75 0.31
CA ALA A 157 -3.52 -4.15 -0.02
C ALA A 157 -2.24 -4.87 -0.45
N ALA A 158 -2.16 -6.17 -0.15
CA ALA A 158 -1.04 -7.02 -0.52
C ALA A 158 -1.50 -8.36 -1.11
N MET A 159 -0.70 -8.93 -2.00
CA MET A 159 -0.95 -10.27 -2.52
C MET A 159 -0.47 -11.33 -1.52
N LEU A 160 -1.33 -12.32 -1.28
CA LEU A 160 -0.95 -13.57 -0.62
C LEU A 160 -0.54 -14.62 -1.66
N PRO A 161 0.25 -15.63 -1.27
CA PRO A 161 0.43 -16.83 -2.10
C PRO A 161 -0.92 -17.44 -2.53
N GLY A 162 -0.95 -18.02 -3.73
CA GLY A 162 -2.20 -18.62 -4.27
C GLY A 162 -3.17 -17.63 -4.91
N GLY A 163 -2.77 -16.37 -5.11
CA GLY A 163 -3.55 -15.37 -5.87
C GLY A 163 -4.69 -14.71 -5.09
N LYS A 164 -4.72 -14.91 -3.76
CA LYS A 164 -5.60 -14.17 -2.85
C LYS A 164 -5.02 -12.80 -2.56
N VAL A 165 -5.88 -11.88 -2.15
CA VAL A 165 -5.47 -10.55 -1.70
C VAL A 165 -5.87 -10.38 -0.24
N ILE A 166 -5.00 -9.75 0.55
CA ILE A 166 -5.33 -9.26 1.87
C ILE A 166 -5.32 -7.74 1.81
N ALA A 167 -6.43 -7.12 2.14
CA ALA A 167 -6.56 -5.68 2.28
C ALA A 167 -6.47 -5.30 3.76
N LEU A 168 -5.87 -4.16 4.02
CA LEU A 168 -5.94 -3.44 5.27
C LEU A 168 -7.08 -2.44 5.15
N GLU A 169 -8.06 -2.54 6.05
CA GLU A 169 -9.18 -1.61 6.15
C GLU A 169 -9.03 -0.78 7.43
N ARG A 170 -9.33 0.51 7.33
CA ARG A 170 -9.25 1.43 8.45
C ARG A 170 -10.55 2.21 8.63
N ASP A 171 -10.97 2.37 9.88
CA ASP A 171 -12.04 3.29 10.25
C ASP A 171 -11.54 4.30 11.29
N LEU A 172 -11.94 5.56 11.11
CA LEU A 172 -11.53 6.71 11.91
C LEU A 172 -12.69 7.30 12.75
N SER A 173 -13.88 6.70 12.66
CA SER A 173 -15.11 7.24 13.28
C SER A 173 -15.03 7.39 14.80
N LEU A 174 -14.32 6.50 15.49
CA LEU A 174 -14.17 6.47 16.95
C LEU A 174 -12.71 6.18 17.34
N GLY A 175 -11.77 6.90 16.72
CA GLY A 175 -10.33 6.60 16.77
C GLY A 175 -9.92 5.56 15.72
N PHE A 176 -8.65 5.12 15.74
CA PHE A 176 -8.13 4.17 14.75
C PHE A 176 -8.61 2.74 15.03
N SER A 177 -9.40 2.20 14.11
CA SER A 177 -9.77 0.79 14.05
C SER A 177 -9.24 0.18 12.77
N ASN A 178 -8.41 -0.86 12.90
CA ASN A 178 -7.75 -1.51 11.77
C ASN A 178 -8.25 -2.96 11.62
N ARG A 179 -8.48 -3.40 10.38
CA ARG A 179 -8.92 -4.77 10.07
C ARG A 179 -8.14 -5.34 8.91
N LEU A 180 -7.88 -6.63 8.98
CA LEU A 180 -7.43 -7.41 7.83
C LEU A 180 -8.64 -8.03 7.13
N VAL A 181 -8.70 -7.88 5.81
CA VAL A 181 -9.82 -8.33 4.97
C VAL A 181 -9.27 -9.23 3.86
N TRP A 182 -9.68 -10.50 3.86
CA TRP A 182 -9.29 -11.43 2.80
C TRP A 182 -10.27 -11.31 1.64
N LEU A 183 -9.70 -11.14 0.45
CA LEU A 183 -10.41 -11.03 -0.81
C LEU A 183 -10.05 -12.21 -1.69
N GLN A 184 -11.06 -12.72 -2.39
CA GLN A 184 -10.91 -13.79 -3.36
C GLN A 184 -11.68 -13.43 -4.64
N GLU A 185 -11.15 -13.84 -5.78
CA GLU A 185 -11.88 -13.78 -7.04
C GLU A 185 -13.17 -14.62 -6.99
N SER A 186 -14.13 -14.17 -7.77
CA SER A 186 -15.43 -14.77 -7.97
C SER A 186 -15.89 -14.53 -9.42
N PRO A 187 -16.92 -15.25 -9.90
CA PRO A 187 -17.45 -15.01 -11.25
C PRO A 187 -17.92 -13.56 -11.50
N HIS A 188 -18.24 -12.80 -10.45
CA HIS A 188 -18.75 -11.43 -10.53
C HIS A 188 -17.71 -10.36 -10.14
N GLY A 189 -16.42 -10.71 -10.12
CA GLY A 189 -15.34 -9.83 -9.67
C GLY A 189 -14.68 -10.39 -8.41
N TRP A 190 -14.72 -9.65 -7.31
CA TRP A 190 -14.10 -10.04 -6.04
C TRP A 190 -15.13 -10.10 -4.93
N ARG A 191 -14.84 -10.89 -3.90
CA ARG A 191 -15.66 -10.96 -2.69
C ARG A 191 -14.81 -10.99 -1.45
N VAL A 192 -15.35 -10.41 -0.39
CA VAL A 192 -14.79 -10.58 0.95
C VAL A 192 -15.10 -11.99 1.45
N VAL A 193 -14.06 -12.72 1.87
CA VAL A 193 -14.20 -14.09 2.41
C VAL A 193 -13.93 -14.19 3.90
N ARG A 194 -13.20 -13.23 4.48
CA ARG A 194 -12.89 -13.19 5.91
C ARG A 194 -12.55 -11.77 6.33
N ARG A 195 -12.91 -11.42 7.57
CA ARG A 195 -12.43 -10.22 8.27
C ARG A 195 -11.79 -10.62 9.59
N LEU A 196 -10.74 -9.92 9.98
CA LEU A 196 -10.10 -10.04 11.28
C LEU A 196 -9.86 -8.64 11.84
N GLN A 197 -10.50 -8.34 12.96
CA GLN A 197 -10.28 -7.09 13.68
C GLN A 197 -8.91 -7.14 14.37
N LEU A 198 -8.08 -6.12 14.15
CA LEU A 198 -6.85 -5.94 14.90
C LEU A 198 -7.15 -5.24 16.24
N PRO A 199 -6.34 -5.47 17.29
CA PRO A 199 -6.56 -4.86 18.60
C PRO A 199 -6.66 -3.33 18.53
N ALA A 200 -7.82 -2.78 18.88
CA ALA A 200 -8.05 -1.35 18.93
C ALA A 200 -7.22 -0.69 20.04
N GLY A 201 -6.81 0.56 19.83
CA GLY A 201 -6.06 1.35 20.82
C GLY A 201 -4.59 0.95 21.03
N LEU A 202 -4.16 -0.23 20.55
CA LEU A 202 -2.75 -0.62 20.54
C LEU A 202 -2.02 -0.10 19.29
N LEU A 203 -2.73 -0.08 18.17
CA LEU A 203 -2.21 0.28 16.85
C LEU A 203 -2.73 1.66 16.47
N ASP A 204 -1.85 2.49 15.90
CA ASP A 204 -2.22 3.79 15.36
C ASP A 204 -2.75 3.64 13.92
N ASN A 205 -2.62 4.68 13.10
CA ASN A 205 -3.12 4.76 11.73
C ASN A 205 -2.39 3.76 10.80
N LEU A 206 -2.84 2.52 10.63
CA LEU A 206 -2.15 1.59 9.73
C LEU A 206 -2.47 1.91 8.26
N GLU A 207 -1.43 2.26 7.50
CA GLU A 207 -1.55 2.69 6.10
C GLU A 207 -0.50 2.04 5.18
N GLY A 208 0.44 1.26 5.71
CA GLY A 208 1.34 0.46 4.86
C GLY A 208 1.36 -0.99 5.29
N MET A 209 1.41 -1.91 4.33
CA MET A 209 1.41 -3.34 4.54
C MET A 209 2.08 -4.10 3.38
N THR A 210 2.89 -5.09 3.72
CA THR A 210 3.43 -6.03 2.72
C THR A 210 3.51 -7.45 3.27
N VAL A 211 3.55 -8.44 2.38
CA VAL A 211 3.61 -9.86 2.71
C VAL A 211 4.98 -10.42 2.37
N GLN A 212 5.64 -11.02 3.35
CA GLN A 212 6.86 -11.80 3.20
C GLN A 212 6.55 -13.29 3.36
N PRO A 213 6.65 -14.09 2.28
CA PRO A 213 6.64 -15.56 2.42
C PRO A 213 7.82 -16.04 3.25
N LEU A 214 7.57 -16.99 4.16
CA LEU A 214 8.59 -17.58 5.03
C LEU A 214 8.93 -19.03 4.62
N PRO A 215 10.14 -19.53 4.90
CA PRO A 215 10.57 -20.87 4.48
C PRO A 215 9.70 -22.03 5.01
N ASN A 216 9.05 -21.83 6.16
CA ASN A 216 8.12 -22.80 6.77
C ASN A 216 6.71 -22.79 6.14
N GLY A 217 6.50 -22.02 5.06
CA GLY A 217 5.21 -21.87 4.40
C GLY A 217 4.24 -20.89 5.07
N SER A 218 4.62 -20.27 6.20
CA SER A 218 3.87 -19.18 6.79
C SER A 218 4.13 -17.87 6.05
N ASN A 219 3.35 -16.83 6.34
CA ASN A 219 3.53 -15.52 5.73
C ASN A 219 3.66 -14.46 6.83
N ARG A 220 4.74 -13.69 6.81
CA ARG A 220 4.88 -12.52 7.69
C ARG A 220 4.24 -11.31 7.05
N LEU A 221 3.20 -10.79 7.68
CA LEU A 221 2.65 -9.48 7.41
C LEU A 221 3.52 -8.44 8.10
N TRP A 222 4.13 -7.57 7.31
CA TRP A 222 4.69 -6.32 7.82
C TRP A 222 3.65 -5.23 7.66
N MET A 223 3.43 -4.45 8.71
CA MET A 223 2.55 -3.28 8.68
C MET A 223 3.27 -2.08 9.28
N ILE A 224 3.01 -0.89 8.75
CA ILE A 224 3.52 0.38 9.26
C ILE A 224 2.37 1.35 9.51
N SER A 225 2.43 2.07 10.64
CA SER A 225 1.50 3.17 10.88
C SER A 225 2.03 4.51 10.39
N ASP A 226 1.11 5.29 9.89
CA ASP A 226 1.26 6.72 9.69
C ASP A 226 1.15 7.46 11.03
N ASP A 227 2.01 8.46 11.21
CA ASP A 227 1.94 9.41 12.31
C ASP A 227 1.28 10.74 11.92
N ASN A 228 0.88 10.91 10.66
CA ASN A 228 0.32 12.10 10.06
C ASN A 228 1.16 13.36 10.34
N PHE A 229 2.45 13.20 10.68
CA PHE A 229 3.33 14.24 11.25
C PHE A 229 2.76 14.95 12.49
N GLN A 230 1.87 14.29 13.24
CA GLN A 230 1.17 14.84 14.39
C GLN A 230 1.47 14.04 15.66
N ARG A 231 1.83 14.74 16.74
CA ARG A 231 1.77 14.14 18.08
C ARG A 231 0.31 14.07 18.52
N PRO A 232 -0.18 12.95 19.09
CA PRO A 232 0.57 11.86 19.73
C PRO A 232 0.80 10.59 18.90
N LEU A 233 0.54 10.60 17.58
CA LEU A 233 0.65 9.39 16.75
C LEU A 233 2.10 8.91 16.63
N ARG A 234 2.27 7.60 16.47
CA ARG A 234 3.58 6.94 16.43
C ARG A 234 3.76 6.26 15.10
N THR A 235 5.00 6.26 14.60
CA THR A 235 5.41 5.31 13.56
C THR A 235 5.70 3.95 14.20
N LEU A 236 4.80 2.99 13.99
CA LEU A 236 4.92 1.61 14.47
C LEU A 236 5.23 0.71 13.28
N LEU A 237 6.31 -0.07 13.36
CA LEU A 237 6.53 -1.20 12.47
C LEU A 237 6.11 -2.47 13.21
N ILE A 238 5.19 -3.22 12.61
CA ILE A 238 4.55 -4.39 13.20
C ILE A 238 4.80 -5.59 12.29
N ALA A 239 5.09 -6.74 12.89
CA ALA A 239 5.20 -8.02 12.20
C ALA A 239 4.19 -9.00 12.80
N VAL A 240 3.36 -9.61 11.96
CA VAL A 240 2.43 -10.68 12.36
C VAL A 240 2.61 -11.87 11.43
N ASP A 241 2.87 -13.04 11.98
CA ASP A 241 2.96 -14.26 11.20
C ASP A 241 1.58 -14.88 11.03
N LEU A 242 1.12 -14.95 9.78
CA LEU A 242 -0.01 -15.75 9.37
C LEU A 242 0.44 -17.21 9.21
N PRO A 243 -0.21 -18.17 9.86
CA PRO A 243 0.12 -19.59 9.67
C PRO A 243 -0.06 -19.98 8.19
N PRO A 244 0.57 -21.08 7.75
CA PRO A 244 0.31 -21.65 6.43
C PRO A 244 -1.18 -21.81 6.21
N GLU A 245 -1.65 -21.53 5.00
CA GLU A 245 -3.05 -21.81 4.67
C GLU A 245 -3.30 -23.31 4.83
N ARG A 246 -4.29 -23.66 5.66
CA ARG A 246 -4.76 -25.05 5.71
C ARG A 246 -5.34 -25.37 4.33
N GLN A 247 -4.74 -26.35 3.64
CA GLN A 247 -5.37 -26.93 2.47
C GLN A 247 -6.65 -27.63 2.94
N GLY A 248 -7.81 -27.09 2.58
CA GLY A 248 -9.13 -27.73 2.62
C GLY A 248 -9.54 -28.45 3.91
N ALA A 249 -10.52 -27.88 4.62
CA ALA A 249 -11.59 -28.69 5.20
C ALA A 249 -12.75 -28.71 4.19
#